data_AF-A0A7Y2JE57-F1
#
_entry.id   AF-A0A7Y2JE57-F1
#
_cell.length_a   1.000
_cell.length_b   1.000
_cell.length_c   1.000
_cell.angle_alpha   90.00
_cell.angle_beta   90.00
_cell.angle_gamma   90.00
#
_symmetry.space_group_name_H-M   'P 1'
#
loop_
_entity.id
_entity.type
_entity.pdbx_description
1 polymer ?
#
loop_
_entity_poly.entity_id
_entity_poly.type
_entity_poly.pdbx_seq_one_letter_code
_entity_poly.pdbx_strand_id
1 'polypeptide(L)'
;TQLYKKAGFRPVPISVVDILPGLQTGLIDAFNATPLAALAFHWFALAPNMAKFKWAPLTGATIIDKRAWKKIPEELRPTILEVSRAASRRLQREIRNLNAEAMKAMVENGLKITNVSPSVEAEWRKIVEDIHPQIRGKIIPADVFDVVVKYRDEFRRSSDAGKAMPR
;
A
#
# COMPACT_ATOMS: atom_id res chain seq x y z
N THR A 1 2.63 1.21 -15.97
CA THR A 1 4.06 1.17 -16.36
C THR A 1 4.59 2.47 -16.95
N GLN A 2 3.88 3.20 -17.83
CA GLN A 2 4.46 4.40 -18.46
C GLN A 2 4.84 5.52 -17.49
N LEU A 3 4.08 5.73 -16.41
CA LEU A 3 4.38 6.74 -15.40
C LEU A 3 5.69 6.45 -14.65
N TYR A 4 5.89 5.18 -14.27
CA TYR A 4 7.14 4.70 -13.68
C TYR A 4 8.33 4.89 -14.63
N LYS A 5 8.18 4.60 -15.93
CA LYS A 5 9.23 4.84 -16.93
C LYS A 5 9.62 6.31 -17.02
N LYS A 6 8.63 7.20 -17.01
CA LYS A 6 8.87 8.66 -17.01
C LYS A 6 9.52 9.17 -15.73
N ALA A 7 9.34 8.47 -14.62
CA ALA A 7 10.04 8.71 -13.36
C ALA A 7 11.41 8.01 -13.28
N GLY A 8 11.91 7.45 -14.38
CA GLY A 8 13.24 6.82 -14.46
C GLY A 8 13.31 5.36 -14.03
N PHE A 9 12.18 4.74 -13.65
CA PHE A 9 12.14 3.33 -13.26
C PHE A 9 12.05 2.40 -14.48
N ARG A 10 12.44 1.14 -14.28
CA ARG A 10 12.33 0.06 -15.28
C ARG A 10 11.26 -0.96 -14.85
N PRO A 11 9.97 -0.59 -14.85
CA PRO A 11 8.92 -1.44 -14.27
C PRO A 11 8.66 -2.68 -15.11
N VAL A 12 8.55 -3.83 -14.46
CA VAL A 12 8.15 -5.10 -15.06
C VAL A 12 6.71 -5.42 -14.60
N PRO A 13 5.72 -5.49 -15.51
CA PRO A 13 4.42 -6.07 -15.18
C PRO A 13 4.61 -7.55 -14.83
N ILE A 14 4.26 -7.92 -13.61
CA ILE A 14 4.45 -9.28 -13.11
C ILE A 14 3.27 -9.67 -12.20
N SER A 15 2.88 -10.94 -12.24
CA SER A 15 1.87 -11.48 -11.33
C SER A 15 2.49 -11.75 -9.96
N VAL A 16 1.67 -11.78 -8.92
CA VAL A 16 2.10 -12.10 -7.55
C VAL A 16 2.78 -13.47 -7.47
N VAL A 17 2.25 -14.46 -8.21
CA VAL A 17 2.80 -15.82 -8.24
C VAL A 17 4.17 -15.91 -8.92
N ASP A 18 4.49 -14.93 -9.77
CA ASP A 18 5.73 -14.89 -10.54
C ASP A 18 6.82 -14.06 -9.86
N ILE A 19 6.55 -13.42 -8.71
CA ILE A 19 7.55 -12.61 -7.99
C ILE A 19 8.78 -13.45 -7.62
N LEU A 20 8.58 -14.63 -7.03
CA LEU A 20 9.70 -15.48 -6.61
C LEU A 20 10.53 -15.98 -7.82
N PRO A 21 9.94 -16.57 -8.87
CA PRO A 21 10.67 -16.85 -10.12
C PRO A 21 11.34 -15.61 -10.74
N GLY A 22 10.68 -14.45 -10.68
CA GLY A 22 11.21 -13.18 -11.17
C GLY A 22 12.48 -12.74 -10.43
N LEU A 23 12.53 -12.94 -9.11
CA LEU A 23 13.72 -12.70 -8.29
C LEU A 23 14.83 -13.72 -8.60
N GLN A 24 14.48 -15.01 -8.73
CA GLN A 24 15.44 -16.08 -9.04
C GLN A 24 16.16 -15.87 -10.37
N THR A 25 15.42 -15.39 -11.38
CA THR A 25 15.95 -15.17 -12.74
C THR A 25 16.61 -13.80 -12.91
N GLY A 26 16.47 -12.89 -11.93
CA GLY A 26 16.91 -11.51 -12.05
C GLY A 26 16.04 -10.64 -12.99
N LEU A 27 14.84 -11.11 -13.36
CA LEU A 27 13.87 -10.32 -14.11
C LEU A 27 13.45 -9.07 -13.32
N ILE A 28 13.33 -9.22 -12.00
CA ILE A 28 13.15 -8.13 -11.03
C ILE A 28 14.19 -8.25 -9.93
N ASP A 29 14.59 -7.11 -9.38
CA ASP A 29 15.54 -6.99 -8.26
C ASP A 29 14.92 -6.25 -7.05
N ALA A 30 13.76 -5.62 -7.25
CA ALA A 30 12.99 -4.94 -6.22
C ALA A 30 11.49 -5.08 -6.45
N PHE A 31 10.72 -5.06 -5.36
CA PHE A 31 9.26 -5.07 -5.38
C PHE A 31 8.70 -4.33 -4.16
N ASN A 32 7.42 -4.00 -4.20
CA ASN A 32 6.68 -3.51 -3.04
C ASN A 32 5.67 -4.57 -2.57
N ALA A 33 5.65 -4.86 -1.27
CA ALA A 33 4.70 -5.79 -0.68
C ALA A 33 4.38 -5.39 0.77
N THR A 34 3.33 -5.97 1.33
CA THR A 34 3.16 -5.97 2.79
C THR A 34 4.16 -6.94 3.42
N PRO A 35 4.65 -6.66 4.64
CA PRO A 35 5.50 -7.60 5.37
C PRO A 35 4.89 -8.99 5.51
N LEU A 36 3.57 -9.07 5.77
CA LEU A 36 2.87 -10.34 5.89
C LEU A 36 2.93 -11.17 4.60
N ALA A 37 2.76 -10.55 3.43
CA ALA A 37 2.88 -11.25 2.15
C ALA A 37 4.33 -11.67 1.87
N ALA A 38 5.30 -10.79 2.12
CA ALA A 38 6.72 -11.09 1.93
C ALA A 38 7.18 -12.28 2.77
N LEU A 39 6.68 -12.39 4.01
CA LEU A 39 6.92 -13.55 4.87
C LEU A 39 6.20 -14.80 4.34
N ALA A 40 4.89 -14.71 4.08
CA ALA A 40 4.07 -15.86 3.70
C ALA A 40 4.54 -16.55 2.41
N PHE A 41 5.00 -15.75 1.44
CA PHE A 41 5.55 -16.26 0.17
C PHE A 41 7.08 -16.40 0.19
N HIS A 42 7.72 -16.17 1.34
CA HIS A 42 9.16 -16.33 1.53
C HIS A 42 10.03 -15.49 0.56
N TRP A 43 9.52 -14.37 0.06
CA TRP A 43 10.24 -13.51 -0.89
C TRP A 43 11.49 -12.87 -0.28
N PHE A 44 11.50 -12.64 1.03
CA PHE A 44 12.62 -12.01 1.73
C PHE A 44 13.92 -12.81 1.66
N ALA A 45 13.85 -14.12 1.40
CA ALA A 45 15.05 -14.95 1.22
C ALA A 45 15.87 -14.55 -0.02
N LEU A 46 15.20 -14.06 -1.08
CA LEU A 46 15.84 -13.58 -2.31
C LEU A 46 15.92 -12.05 -2.39
N ALA A 47 15.19 -11.33 -1.51
CA ALA A 47 15.27 -9.89 -1.34
C ALA A 47 15.54 -9.55 0.15
N PRO A 48 16.78 -9.75 0.63
CA PRO A 48 17.10 -9.68 2.06
C PRO A 48 17.24 -8.24 2.58
N ASN A 49 16.94 -7.22 1.79
CA ASN A 49 17.02 -5.82 2.19
C ASN A 49 15.65 -5.16 2.04
N MET A 50 15.16 -4.55 3.12
CA MET A 50 13.91 -3.81 3.14
C MET A 50 14.20 -2.34 3.49
N ALA A 51 13.77 -1.42 2.63
CA ALA A 51 13.69 -0.01 3.01
C ALA A 51 12.52 0.17 3.99
N LYS A 52 12.78 0.75 5.16
CA LYS A 52 11.75 1.17 6.11
C LYS A 52 11.05 2.43 5.58
N PHE A 53 10.22 2.22 4.57
CA PHE A 53 9.56 3.29 3.85
C PHE A 53 8.09 2.97 3.66
N LYS A 54 7.22 3.83 4.18
CA LYS A 54 5.77 3.70 4.01
C LYS A 54 5.34 4.24 2.65
N TRP A 55 5.69 3.47 1.61
CA TRP A 55 5.52 3.84 0.21
C TRP A 55 4.07 4.15 -0.17
N ALA A 56 3.13 3.28 0.22
CA ALA A 56 1.72 3.43 -0.13
C ALA A 56 0.80 2.75 0.90
N PRO A 57 -0.43 3.27 1.10
CA PRO A 57 -1.45 2.52 1.81
C PRO A 57 -1.90 1.31 0.98
N LEU A 58 -1.99 0.14 1.60
CA LEU A 58 -2.71 -0.98 0.99
C LEU A 58 -4.21 -0.70 1.08
N THR A 59 -4.87 -0.61 -0.08
CA THR A 59 -6.32 -0.42 -0.17
C THR A 59 -6.97 -1.70 -0.67
N GLY A 60 -8.15 -2.01 -0.14
CA GLY A 60 -8.94 -3.18 -0.52
C GLY A 60 -10.41 -2.96 -0.17
N ALA A 61 -11.30 -3.71 -0.80
CA ALA A 61 -12.73 -3.61 -0.59
C ALA A 61 -13.39 -5.00 -0.67
N THR A 62 -14.38 -5.23 0.19
CA THR A 62 -15.33 -6.32 0.01
C THR A 62 -16.40 -5.84 -0.97
N ILE A 63 -16.56 -6.55 -2.08
CA ILE A 63 -17.50 -6.20 -3.14
C ILE A 63 -18.64 -7.20 -3.14
N ILE A 64 -19.87 -6.69 -3.24
CA ILE A 64 -21.07 -7.50 -3.48
C ILE A 64 -21.72 -7.08 -4.80
N ASP A 65 -22.18 -8.05 -5.58
CA ASP A 65 -22.98 -7.79 -6.78
C ASP A 65 -24.26 -7.03 -6.41
N LYS A 66 -24.60 -6.01 -7.20
CA LYS A 66 -25.75 -5.13 -6.92
C LYS A 66 -27.09 -5.87 -6.96
N ARG A 67 -27.23 -6.91 -7.81
CA ARG A 67 -28.45 -7.74 -7.87
C ARG A 67 -28.54 -8.62 -6.65
N ALA A 68 -27.43 -9.21 -6.21
CA ALA A 68 -27.36 -9.96 -4.95
C ALA A 68 -27.72 -9.08 -3.75
N TRP A 69 -27.18 -7.86 -3.67
CA TRP A 69 -27.51 -6.90 -2.62
C TRP A 69 -29.00 -6.53 -2.57
N LYS A 70 -29.62 -6.32 -3.75
CA LYS A 70 -31.05 -6.00 -3.85
C LYS A 70 -31.98 -7.14 -3.43
N LYS A 71 -31.52 -8.39 -3.50
CA LYS A 71 -32.28 -9.56 -3.01
C LYS A 71 -32.32 -9.64 -1.48
N ILE A 72 -31.41 -8.96 -0.79
CA ILE A 72 -31.42 -8.87 0.67
C ILE A 72 -32.57 -7.92 1.08
N PRO A 73 -33.42 -8.31 2.04
CA PRO A 73 -34.47 -7.46 2.58
C PRO A 73 -33.91 -6.10 3.05
N GLU A 74 -34.64 -5.03 2.76
CA GLU A 74 -34.14 -3.67 2.94
C GLU A 74 -33.83 -3.34 4.41
N GLU A 75 -34.64 -3.88 5.31
CA GLU A 75 -34.50 -3.79 6.76
C GLU A 75 -33.21 -4.43 7.29
N LEU A 76 -32.65 -5.43 6.60
CA LEU A 76 -31.41 -6.10 7.02
C LEU A 76 -30.14 -5.43 6.48
N ARG A 77 -30.26 -4.62 5.42
CA ARG A 77 -29.11 -3.98 4.77
C ARG A 77 -28.29 -3.10 5.73
N PRO A 78 -28.89 -2.25 6.60
CA PRO A 78 -28.14 -1.47 7.57
C PRO A 78 -27.31 -2.33 8.53
N THR A 79 -27.89 -3.41 9.06
CA THR A 79 -27.21 -4.34 9.96
C THR A 79 -26.02 -5.01 9.29
N ILE A 80 -26.18 -5.46 8.04
CA ILE A 80 -25.08 -6.07 7.28
C ILE A 80 -23.93 -5.06 7.09
N LEU A 81 -24.25 -3.81 6.73
CA LEU A 81 -23.24 -2.75 6.60
C LEU A 81 -22.53 -2.47 7.91
N GLU A 82 -23.26 -2.42 9.03
CA GLU A 82 -22.69 -2.19 10.35
C GLU A 82 -21.70 -3.30 10.74
N VAL A 83 -22.13 -4.56 10.66
CA VAL A 83 -21.30 -5.73 10.99
C VAL A 83 -20.08 -5.80 10.07
N SER A 84 -20.25 -5.55 8.77
CA SER A 84 -19.14 -5.53 7.80
C SER A 84 -18.11 -4.44 8.14
N ARG A 85 -18.56 -3.25 8.53
CA ARG A 85 -17.68 -2.15 8.95
C ARG A 85 -16.94 -2.49 10.25
N ALA A 86 -17.62 -3.10 11.22
CA ALA A 86 -17.00 -3.55 12.47
C ALA A 86 -15.93 -4.63 12.22
N ALA A 87 -16.26 -5.64 11.42
CA ALA A 87 -15.31 -6.68 11.01
C ALA A 87 -14.10 -6.09 10.27
N SER A 88 -14.33 -5.15 9.35
CA SER A 88 -13.25 -4.47 8.60
C SER A 88 -12.31 -3.70 9.52
N ARG A 89 -12.84 -2.97 10.52
CA ARG A 89 -12.00 -2.26 11.50
C ARG A 89 -11.18 -3.21 12.36
N ARG A 90 -11.74 -4.37 12.73
CA ARG A 90 -11.03 -5.41 13.46
C ARG A 90 -9.89 -5.99 12.61
N LEU A 91 -10.21 -6.41 11.39
CA LEU A 91 -9.25 -6.98 10.45
C LEU A 91 -8.09 -6.02 10.17
N GLN A 92 -8.34 -4.71 10.01
CA GLN A 92 -7.27 -3.72 9.84
C GLN A 92 -6.30 -3.66 11.01
N ARG A 93 -6.77 -3.84 12.25
CA ARG A 93 -5.89 -3.89 13.43
C ARG A 93 -5.08 -5.18 13.45
N GLU A 94 -5.74 -6.30 13.20
CA GLU A 94 -5.09 -7.62 13.15
C GLU A 94 -3.99 -7.66 12.07
N ILE A 95 -4.26 -7.18 10.86
CA ILE A 95 -3.26 -7.09 9.79
C ILE A 95 -2.06 -6.22 10.18
N ARG A 96 -2.26 -5.13 10.93
CA ARG A 96 -1.14 -4.30 11.41
C ARG A 96 -0.26 -5.06 12.40
N ASN A 97 -0.87 -5.82 13.31
CA ASN A 97 -0.13 -6.65 14.26
C ASN A 97 0.63 -7.77 13.53
N LEU A 98 -0.04 -8.48 12.62
CA LEU A 98 0.56 -9.54 11.81
C LEU A 98 1.72 -9.01 10.93
N ASN A 99 1.61 -7.80 10.38
CA ASN A 99 2.74 -7.19 9.68
C ASN A 99 3.93 -6.91 10.60
N ALA A 100 3.69 -6.48 11.84
CA ALA A 100 4.76 -6.25 12.80
C ALA A 100 5.45 -7.55 13.22
N GLU A 101 4.67 -8.61 13.47
CA GLU A 101 5.18 -9.95 13.75
C GLU A 101 5.95 -10.51 12.54
N ALA A 102 5.42 -10.35 11.34
CA ALA A 102 6.10 -10.80 10.13
C ALA A 102 7.45 -10.11 9.92
N MET A 103 7.55 -8.80 10.18
CA MET A 103 8.83 -8.10 10.13
C MET A 103 9.82 -8.65 11.15
N LYS A 104 9.40 -8.92 12.39
CA LYS A 104 10.27 -9.52 13.42
C LYS A 104 10.80 -10.88 12.97
N ALA A 105 9.90 -11.76 12.55
CA ALA A 105 10.26 -13.09 12.07
C ALA A 105 11.23 -13.04 10.88
N MET A 106 10.99 -12.16 9.90
CA MET A 106 11.90 -12.00 8.77
C MET A 106 13.28 -11.47 9.20
N VAL A 107 13.34 -10.53 10.16
CA VAL A 107 14.61 -9.99 10.69
C VAL A 107 15.41 -11.08 11.42
N GLU A 108 14.75 -11.90 12.25
CA GLU A 108 15.36 -13.07 12.90
C GLU A 108 15.92 -14.07 11.88
N ASN A 109 15.36 -14.09 10.67
CA ASN A 109 15.79 -14.94 9.56
C ASN A 109 16.62 -14.18 8.49
N GLY A 110 17.24 -13.07 8.86
CA GLY A 110 18.27 -12.42 8.05
C GLY A 110 17.83 -11.23 7.20
N LEU A 111 16.56 -10.80 7.27
CA LEU A 111 16.12 -9.55 6.63
C LEU A 111 16.81 -8.33 7.28
N LYS A 112 17.42 -7.49 6.46
CA LYS A 112 18.04 -6.23 6.87
C LYS A 112 17.09 -5.07 6.59
N ILE A 113 16.66 -4.37 7.65
CA ILE A 113 15.82 -3.18 7.52
C ILE A 113 16.71 -1.93 7.52
N THR A 114 16.60 -1.13 6.46
CA THR A 114 17.34 0.14 6.32
C THR A 114 16.39 1.32 6.51
N ASN A 115 16.71 2.22 7.45
CA ASN A 115 15.97 3.47 7.59
C ASN A 115 16.24 4.39 6.40
N VAL A 116 15.18 4.98 5.86
CA VAL A 116 15.29 6.00 4.80
C VAL A 116 15.52 7.36 5.46
N SER A 117 16.54 8.09 5.01
CA SER A 117 16.83 9.43 5.54
C SER A 117 15.74 10.43 5.13
N PRO A 118 15.56 11.54 5.87
CA PRO A 118 14.63 12.59 5.48
C PRO A 118 14.92 13.19 4.10
N SER A 119 16.19 13.26 3.68
CA SER A 119 16.58 13.74 2.36
C SER A 119 16.09 12.81 1.25
N VAL A 120 16.31 11.50 1.41
CA VAL A 120 15.84 10.50 0.45
C VAL A 120 14.31 10.43 0.44
N GLU A 121 13.64 10.53 1.59
CA GLU A 121 12.18 10.64 1.64
C GLU A 121 11.67 11.88 0.86
N ALA A 122 12.36 13.02 0.95
CA ALA A 122 12.02 14.22 0.20
C ALA A 122 12.22 14.05 -1.31
N GLU A 123 13.28 13.37 -1.74
CA GLU A 123 13.51 13.03 -3.15
C GLU A 123 12.39 12.14 -3.71
N TRP A 124 12.01 11.09 -2.98
CA TRP A 124 10.87 10.24 -3.36
C TRP A 124 9.56 11.03 -3.46
N ARG A 125 9.32 11.94 -2.51
CA ARG A 125 8.14 12.81 -2.54
C ARG A 125 8.13 13.69 -3.78
N LYS A 126 9.27 14.30 -4.10
CA LYS A 126 9.42 15.14 -5.29
C LYS A 126 9.15 14.35 -6.58
N ILE A 127 9.68 13.13 -6.69
CA ILE A 127 9.39 12.24 -7.85
C ILE A 127 7.88 12.03 -8.01
N VAL A 128 7.14 11.81 -6.92
CA VAL A 128 5.68 11.65 -6.95
C VAL A 128 4.95 12.96 -7.28
N GLU A 129 5.43 14.10 -6.78
CA GLU A 129 4.84 15.40 -7.07
C GLU A 129 5.05 15.83 -8.53
N ASP A 130 6.24 15.55 -9.09
CA ASP A 130 6.59 15.86 -10.48
C ASP A 130 5.72 15.10 -11.50
N ILE A 131 5.17 13.94 -11.13
CA ILE A 131 4.23 13.19 -11.97
C ILE A 131 2.78 13.63 -11.82
N HIS A 132 2.41 14.44 -10.82
CA HIS A 132 1.03 14.89 -10.62
C HIS A 132 0.39 15.53 -11.87
N PRO A 133 1.08 16.39 -12.67
CA PRO A 133 0.50 16.97 -13.89
C PRO A 133 0.15 15.94 -14.98
N GLN A 134 0.70 14.72 -14.89
CA GLN A 134 0.36 13.61 -15.78
C GLN A 134 -0.82 12.78 -15.27
N ILE A 135 -1.16 12.92 -13.98
CA ILE A 135 -2.25 12.22 -13.33
C ILE A 135 -3.51 13.10 -13.31
N ARG A 136 -3.40 14.31 -12.76
CA ARG A 136 -4.51 15.25 -12.58
C ARG A 136 -5.10 15.68 -13.91
N GLY A 137 -6.39 15.41 -14.11
CA GLY A 137 -7.15 15.73 -15.32
C GLY A 137 -6.92 14.80 -16.52
N LYS A 138 -6.00 13.84 -16.41
CA LYS A 138 -5.67 12.88 -17.51
C LYS A 138 -5.99 11.44 -17.15
N ILE A 139 -5.60 11.03 -15.94
CA ILE A 139 -5.85 9.68 -15.40
C ILE A 139 -6.95 9.74 -14.34
N ILE A 140 -6.89 10.77 -13.48
CA ILE A 140 -7.87 11.01 -12.43
C ILE A 140 -8.54 12.35 -12.73
N PRO A 141 -9.88 12.46 -12.66
CA PRO A 141 -10.57 13.74 -12.76
C PRO A 141 -9.96 14.78 -11.82
N ALA A 142 -9.79 16.01 -12.33
CA ALA A 142 -9.04 17.04 -11.62
C ALA A 142 -9.69 17.41 -10.27
N ASP A 143 -11.01 17.47 -10.24
CA ASP A 143 -11.82 17.70 -9.05
C ASP A 143 -11.59 16.62 -7.99
N VAL A 144 -11.61 15.34 -8.38
CA VAL A 144 -11.36 14.21 -7.47
C VAL A 144 -9.93 14.26 -6.91
N PHE A 145 -8.95 14.54 -7.78
CA PHE A 145 -7.55 14.67 -7.36
C PHE A 145 -7.37 15.79 -6.32
N ASP A 146 -7.95 16.96 -6.59
CA ASP A 146 -7.83 18.13 -5.72
C ASP A 146 -8.50 17.92 -4.38
N VAL A 147 -9.67 17.25 -4.37
CA VAL A 147 -10.37 16.88 -3.13
C VAL A 147 -9.53 15.94 -2.27
N VAL A 148 -8.91 14.92 -2.87
CA VAL A 148 -8.03 13.98 -2.15
C VAL A 148 -6.79 14.68 -1.59
N VAL A 149 -6.15 15.56 -2.38
CA VAL A 149 -5.00 16.36 -1.93
C VAL A 149 -5.40 17.27 -0.77
N LYS A 150 -6.54 17.95 -0.87
CA LYS A 150 -7.07 18.78 0.21
C LYS A 150 -7.26 17.99 1.50
N TYR A 151 -7.96 16.85 1.46
CA TYR A 151 -8.20 16.05 2.66
C TYR A 151 -6.92 15.47 3.26
N ARG A 152 -5.96 15.06 2.43
CA ARG A 152 -4.64 14.64 2.88
C ARG A 152 -3.93 15.75 3.64
N ASP A 153 -3.96 16.97 3.10
CA ASP A 153 -3.25 18.11 3.69
C ASP A 153 -3.94 18.61 4.95
N GLU A 154 -5.27 18.63 4.99
CA GLU A 154 -6.06 18.90 6.20
C GLU A 154 -5.75 17.87 7.30
N PHE A 155 -5.75 16.58 6.97
CA PHE A 155 -5.39 15.52 7.92
C PHE A 155 -3.97 15.69 8.47
N ARG A 156 -3.00 16.05 7.61
CA ARG A 156 -1.61 16.28 8.03
C ARG A 156 -1.44 17.54 8.88
N ARG A 157 -2.25 18.58 8.67
CA ARG A 157 -2.24 19.82 9.45
C ARG A 157 -2.96 19.71 10.79
N SER A 158 -4.10 19.02 10.82
CA SER A 158 -4.93 18.86 12.03
C SER A 158 -4.33 17.92 13.06
N SER A 159 -3.33 17.15 12.65
CA SER A 159 -2.73 16.15 13.49
C SER A 159 -1.29 16.53 13.90
N ASP A 160 -1.05 16.70 15.20
CA ASP A 160 0.23 16.34 15.83
C ASP A 160 0.51 14.81 15.64
N ALA A 161 -0.44 14.05 15.08
CA ALA A 161 -0.35 12.63 14.73
C ALA A 161 0.59 12.30 13.56
N GLY A 162 1.19 13.29 12.91
CA GLY A 162 2.44 13.09 12.15
C GLY A 162 3.60 12.56 13.01
N LYS A 163 3.51 12.73 14.34
CA LYS A 163 4.42 12.14 15.36
C LYS A 163 3.87 10.85 16.01
N ALA A 164 2.55 10.67 16.08
CA ALA A 164 1.91 9.58 16.84
C ALA A 164 1.67 8.27 16.05
N MET A 165 1.66 8.31 14.71
CA MET A 165 1.98 7.12 13.93
C MET A 165 3.49 7.12 13.72
N PRO A 166 4.26 6.17 14.29
CA PRO A 166 5.71 6.15 14.08
C PRO A 166 5.93 6.04 12.57
N ARG A 167 6.52 7.05 11.93
CA ARG A 167 6.84 7.00 10.49
C ARG A 167 7.63 5.73 10.18
#